data_AF-H1HEG1-F1
#
_entry.id   AF-H1HEG1-F1
#
_cell.length_a   1.000
_cell.length_b   1.000
_cell.length_c   1.000
_cell.angle_alpha   90.00
_cell.angle_beta   90.00
_cell.angle_gamma   90.00
#
_symmetry.space_group_name_H-M   'P 1'
#
loop_
_entity.id
_entity.type
_entity.pdbx_description
1 polymer ?
#
loop_
_entity_poly.entity_id
_entity_poly.type
_entity_poly.pdbx_seq_one_letter_code
_entity_poly.pdbx_strand_id
1 'polypeptide(L)'
;MKKVKVLFMVIFILLFASCGKPKEVNIKDTEERDGITYVKGESKGFTGIVKDYYDNGNLENEMAFKDGKKDGISKLYYENGNTF
;
A
#
# COMPACT_ATOMS: atom_id res chain seq x y z
N MET A 1 -28.38 -11.90 -30.05
CA MET A 1 -27.05 -11.27 -30.22
C MET A 1 -26.80 -10.07 -29.30
N LYS A 2 -27.73 -9.08 -29.19
CA LYS A 2 -27.55 -7.92 -28.29
C LYS A 2 -27.40 -8.30 -26.80
N LYS A 3 -28.22 -9.20 -26.27
CA LYS A 3 -28.14 -9.68 -24.87
C LYS A 3 -26.83 -10.44 -24.56
N VAL A 4 -26.30 -11.20 -25.51
CA VAL A 4 -25.01 -11.91 -25.39
C VAL A 4 -23.84 -10.94 -25.39
N LYS A 5 -23.90 -9.87 -26.21
CA LYS A 5 -22.90 -8.79 -26.19
C LYS A 5 -22.92 -7.99 -24.87
N VAL A 6 -24.10 -7.73 -24.32
CA VAL A 6 -24.26 -7.08 -23.01
C VAL A 6 -23.70 -7.96 -21.89
N LEU A 7 -23.95 -9.27 -21.92
CA LEU A 7 -23.42 -10.21 -20.94
C LEU A 7 -21.87 -10.26 -20.98
N PHE A 8 -21.28 -10.28 -22.17
CA PHE A 8 -19.81 -10.21 -22.33
C PHE A 8 -19.21 -8.89 -21.84
N MET A 9 -19.91 -7.76 -22.03
CA MET A 9 -19.45 -6.46 -21.55
C MET A 9 -19.45 -6.37 -20.01
N VAL A 10 -20.43 -6.99 -19.35
CA VAL A 10 -20.50 -7.05 -17.87
C VAL A 10 -19.40 -7.95 -17.29
N ILE A 11 -19.11 -9.09 -17.94
CA ILE A 11 -18.01 -9.98 -17.54
C ILE A 11 -16.66 -9.26 -17.63
N PHE A 12 -16.45 -8.47 -18.69
CA PHE A 12 -15.22 -7.68 -18.85
C PHE A 12 -15.06 -6.65 -17.73
N ILE A 13 -16.13 -5.94 -17.34
CA ILE A 13 -16.10 -4.96 -16.24
C ILE A 13 -15.74 -5.62 -14.89
N LEU A 14 -16.24 -6.82 -14.62
CA LEU A 14 -15.94 -7.55 -13.39
C LEU A 14 -14.48 -8.06 -13.33
N LEU A 15 -13.85 -8.31 -14.48
CA LEU A 15 -12.45 -8.76 -14.55
C LEU A 15 -11.43 -7.66 -14.22
N PHE A 16 -11.76 -6.38 -14.39
CA PHE A 16 -10.86 -5.26 -14.07
C PHE A 16 -11.05 -4.67 -12.66
N ALA A 17 -12.03 -5.16 -11.89
CA ALA A 17 -12.30 -4.66 -10.54
C ALA A 17 -11.30 -5.14 -9.47
N SER A 18 -10.37 -6.03 -9.81
CA SER A 18 -9.49 -6.69 -8.83
C SER A 18 -8.16 -5.97 -8.56
N CYS A 19 -8.07 -4.65 -8.77
CA CYS A 19 -6.97 -3.88 -8.21
C CYS A 19 -7.35 -3.42 -6.80
N GLY A 20 -7.23 -4.33 -5.83
CA GLY A 20 -7.38 -3.99 -4.41
C GLY A 20 -6.33 -2.94 -4.02
N LYS A 21 -6.73 -1.89 -3.31
CA LYS A 21 -5.78 -0.91 -2.76
C LYS A 21 -4.81 -1.62 -1.80
N PRO A 22 -3.52 -1.24 -1.76
CA PRO A 22 -2.58 -1.85 -0.82
C PRO A 22 -2.99 -1.58 0.63
N LYS A 23 -2.67 -2.51 1.55
CA LYS A 23 -2.83 -2.30 2.99
C LYS A 23 -1.89 -1.17 3.41
N GLU A 24 -2.37 -0.24 4.23
CA GLU A 24 -1.55 0.87 4.75
C GLU A 24 -1.42 0.76 6.27
N VAL A 25 -0.24 1.00 6.81
CA VAL A 25 0.04 1.00 8.27
C VAL A 25 0.97 2.14 8.65
N ASN A 26 0.94 2.56 9.91
CA ASN A 26 1.91 3.52 10.44
C ASN A 26 3.22 2.80 10.79
N ILE A 27 4.36 3.47 10.59
CA ILE A 27 5.69 2.94 10.95
C ILE A 27 5.79 2.59 12.44
N LYS A 28 5.06 3.29 13.31
CA LYS A 28 5.03 3.03 14.76
C LYS A 28 4.36 1.69 15.09
N ASP A 29 3.57 1.16 14.17
CA ASP A 29 2.89 -0.14 14.32
C ASP A 29 3.68 -1.28 13.66
N THR A 30 4.86 -1.00 13.11
CA THR A 30 5.73 -2.01 12.53
C THR A 30 6.93 -2.30 13.42
N GLU A 31 7.55 -3.46 13.18
CA GLU A 31 8.79 -3.89 13.79
C GLU A 31 9.62 -4.67 12.77
N GLU A 32 10.94 -4.56 12.85
CA GLU A 32 11.85 -5.33 12.02
C GLU A 32 12.40 -6.52 12.82
N ARG A 33 12.28 -7.72 12.25
CA ARG A 33 12.85 -8.96 12.78
C ARG A 33 13.64 -9.64 11.67
N ASP A 34 14.92 -9.89 11.91
CA ASP A 34 15.82 -10.54 10.95
C ASP A 34 15.81 -9.90 9.54
N GLY A 35 15.73 -8.57 9.47
CA GLY A 35 15.70 -7.82 8.21
C GLY A 35 14.37 -7.88 7.44
N ILE A 36 13.31 -8.39 8.08
CA ILE A 36 11.94 -8.45 7.55
C ILE A 36 11.05 -7.55 8.40
N THR A 37 10.27 -6.69 7.74
CA THR A 37 9.29 -5.82 8.37
C THR A 37 7.97 -6.55 8.61
N TYR A 38 7.44 -6.42 9.81
CA TYR A 38 6.15 -6.98 10.25
C TYR A 38 5.28 -5.89 10.85
N VAL A 39 3.97 -6.09 10.85
CA VAL A 39 3.08 -5.36 11.76
C VAL A 39 3.20 -6.00 13.14
N LYS A 40 3.22 -5.20 14.21
CA LYS A 40 3.30 -5.70 15.59
C LYS A 40 2.19 -6.73 15.86
N GLY A 41 2.58 -7.89 16.35
CA GLY A 41 1.67 -9.02 16.60
C GLY A 41 1.37 -9.89 15.38
N GLU A 42 1.77 -9.50 14.16
CA GLU A 42 1.67 -10.35 12.97
C GLU A 42 2.94 -11.20 12.80
N SER A 43 2.81 -12.45 12.35
CA SER A 43 3.94 -13.35 12.10
C SER A 43 4.37 -13.39 10.63
N LYS A 44 3.61 -12.77 9.74
CA LYS A 44 3.86 -12.73 8.29
C LYS A 44 4.52 -11.41 7.89
N GLY A 45 5.53 -11.47 7.02
CA GLY A 45 6.16 -10.27 6.46
C GLY A 45 5.13 -9.36 5.80
N PHE A 46 5.25 -8.06 6.05
CA PHE A 46 4.26 -7.07 5.63
C PHE A 46 4.28 -6.86 4.12
N THR A 47 3.08 -6.81 3.51
CA THR A 47 2.88 -6.42 2.11
C THR A 47 1.87 -5.29 2.07
N GLY A 48 2.30 -4.12 1.59
CA GLY A 48 1.50 -2.90 1.65
C GLY A 48 2.37 -1.64 1.66
N ILE A 49 1.80 -0.53 2.14
CA ILE A 49 2.48 0.76 2.30
C ILE A 49 2.68 1.03 3.80
N VAL A 50 3.91 1.34 4.19
CA VAL A 50 4.22 1.89 5.52
C VAL A 50 4.27 3.40 5.38
N LYS A 51 3.58 4.12 6.27
CA LYS A 51 3.53 5.58 6.33
C LYS A 51 4.16 6.10 7.60
N ASP A 52 4.86 7.21 7.49
CA ASP A 52 5.37 7.98 8.61
C ASP A 52 4.83 9.40 8.56
N TYR A 53 4.73 10.04 9.73
CA TYR A 53 4.08 11.32 9.88
C TYR A 53 4.90 12.23 10.79
N TYR A 54 5.00 13.49 10.39
CA TYR A 54 5.53 14.56 11.23
C TYR A 54 4.71 14.75 12.50
N ASP A 55 5.28 15.42 13.50
CA ASP A 55 4.61 15.73 14.77
C ASP A 55 3.32 16.55 14.59
N ASN A 56 3.26 17.34 13.52
CA ASN A 56 2.07 18.11 13.14
C ASN A 56 0.96 17.27 12.48
N GLY A 57 1.20 15.96 12.25
CA GLY A 57 0.26 15.02 11.64
C GLY A 57 0.31 14.94 10.11
N ASN A 58 1.15 15.73 9.44
CA ASN A 58 1.33 15.66 7.99
C ASN A 58 2.12 14.41 7.61
N LEU A 59 1.80 13.83 6.44
CA LEU A 59 2.55 12.71 5.88
C LEU A 59 3.99 13.14 5.64
N GLU A 60 4.94 12.41 6.21
CA GLU A 60 6.38 12.63 6.03
C GLU A 60 6.92 11.71 4.94
N ASN A 61 6.63 10.41 5.03
CA ASN A 61 7.06 9.46 4.01
C ASN A 61 6.07 8.31 3.83
N GLU A 62 6.08 7.73 2.63
CA GLU A 62 5.43 6.46 2.35
C GLU A 62 6.39 5.51 1.62
N MET A 63 6.43 4.26 2.04
CA MET A 63 7.31 3.22 1.51
C MET A 63 6.51 1.97 1.18
N ALA A 64 6.67 1.45 -0.05
CA ALA A 64 6.05 0.21 -0.47
C ALA A 64 6.88 -1.01 -0.03
N PHE A 65 6.19 -2.04 0.47
CA PHE A 65 6.77 -3.29 0.93
C PHE A 65 6.05 -4.50 0.32
N LYS A 66 6.83 -5.55 0.08
CA LYS A 66 6.38 -6.87 -0.33
C LYS A 66 7.16 -7.94 0.43
N ASP A 67 6.43 -8.84 1.09
CA ASP A 67 6.98 -9.91 1.91
C ASP A 67 7.99 -9.41 2.96
N GLY A 68 7.67 -8.25 3.54
CA GLY A 68 8.43 -7.55 4.56
C GLY A 68 9.72 -6.90 4.07
N LYS A 69 9.95 -6.81 2.76
CA LYS A 69 11.07 -6.08 2.15
C LYS A 69 10.56 -4.88 1.37
N LYS A 70 11.33 -3.81 1.30
CA LYS A 70 11.00 -2.64 0.47
C LYS A 70 10.88 -3.08 -0.99
N ASP A 71 9.75 -2.76 -1.62
CA ASP A 71 9.41 -3.15 -2.99
C ASP A 71 8.60 -2.04 -3.66
N GLY A 72 9.28 -1.24 -4.49
CA GLY A 72 8.66 -0.15 -5.24
C GLY A 72 9.12 1.25 -4.82
N ILE A 73 8.31 2.24 -5.16
CA ILE A 73 8.64 3.66 -4.98
C ILE A 73 8.43 4.05 -3.51
N SER A 74 9.40 4.77 -2.97
CA SER A 74 9.24 5.52 -1.73
C SER A 74 9.06 7.00 -2.05
N LYS A 75 8.18 7.69 -1.32
CA LYS A 75 8.01 9.14 -1.45
C LYS A 75 8.30 9.81 -0.13
N LEU A 76 8.95 10.97 -0.22
CA LEU A 76 9.25 11.84 0.90
C LEU A 76 8.56 13.18 0.66
N TYR A 77 7.89 13.68 1.69
CA TYR A 77 7.15 14.91 1.71
C TYR A 77 7.83 15.83 2.72
N TYR A 78 8.12 17.06 2.34
CA TYR A 78 8.62 18.05 3.28
C TYR A 78 7.51 18.55 4.19
N GLU A 79 7.86 18.92 5.43
CA GLU A 79 6.92 19.45 6.42
C GLU A 79 6.13 20.67 5.91
N ASN A 80 6.75 21.47 5.03
CA ASN A 80 6.13 22.64 4.38
C ASN A 80 5.18 22.29 3.22
N GLY A 81 4.93 21.01 2.94
CA GLY A 81 4.05 20.53 1.88
C GLY A 81 4.69 20.42 0.50
N ASN A 82 5.98 20.74 0.35
CA ASN A 82 6.69 20.49 -0.91
C ASN A 82 7.05 19.01 -1.02
N THR A 83 6.97 18.45 -2.22
CA THR A 83 7.39 17.07 -2.52
C THR A 83 8.56 17.09 -3.49
N PHE A 84 9.49 16.14 -3.36
CA PHE A 84 10.50 15.84 -4.40
C PHE A 84 9.88 15.10 -5.59
#